data_AF-A0A1N6TIK8-F1
#
_entry.id   AF-A0A1N6TIK8-F1
#
_cell.length_a   1.000
_cell.length_b   1.000
_cell.length_c   1.000
_cell.angle_alpha   90.00
_cell.angle_beta   90.00
_cell.angle_gamma   90.00
#
_symmetry.space_group_name_H-M   'P 1'
#
loop_
_entity.id
_entity.type
_entity.pdbx_description
1 polymer ?
#
loop_
_entity_poly.entity_id
_entity_poly.type
_entity_poly.pdbx_seq_one_letter_code
_entity_poly.pdbx_strand_id
1 'polypeptide(L)'
;MEKAIYKPIVTGNLIDNQGCAIDLGKTIAAYIEGLPSRSRLALKVKDFVDKLLQSAGHLIVLRNPGVLLEEELKLDVARLLTDHARNNTLILEWKGYIDNNTLYFLTHHHGKKIDLSAIGFEYKQTYEV
;
A
#
# COMPACT_ATOMS: atom_id res chain seq x y z
N MET A 1 20.48 1.01 32.14
CA MET A 1 19.41 1.30 31.16
C MET A 1 19.87 0.78 29.82
N GLU A 2 19.30 -0.32 29.35
CA GLU A 2 19.65 -0.97 28.08
C GLU A 2 19.25 -0.10 26.88
N LYS A 3 20.19 0.06 25.94
CA LYS A 3 19.93 0.63 24.62
C LYS A 3 19.29 -0.46 23.76
N ALA A 4 18.06 -0.24 23.32
CA ALA A 4 17.44 -1.07 22.29
C ALA A 4 18.20 -0.90 20.97
N ILE A 5 18.94 -1.93 20.56
CA ILE A 5 19.57 -2.03 19.25
C ILE A 5 18.52 -2.57 18.27
N TYR A 6 17.87 -1.70 17.51
CA TYR A 6 17.02 -2.13 16.41
C TYR A 6 17.90 -2.47 15.20
N LYS A 7 17.93 -3.75 14.83
CA LYS A 7 18.61 -4.23 13.62
C LYS A 7 17.87 -3.69 12.39
N PRO A 8 18.59 -3.18 11.37
CA PRO A 8 17.96 -2.76 10.13
C PRO A 8 17.33 -3.96 9.43
N ILE A 9 16.02 -3.92 9.18
CA ILE A 9 15.39 -4.85 8.24
C ILE A 9 15.97 -4.52 6.86
N VAL A 10 16.71 -5.49 6.34
CA VAL A 10 17.32 -5.50 5.00
C VAL A 10 16.22 -5.88 4.02
N THR A 11 15.96 -5.00 3.06
CA THR A 11 15.14 -5.24 1.87
C THR A 11 15.85 -6.25 0.96
N GLY A 12 15.53 -7.51 1.14
CA GLY A 12 15.92 -8.57 0.21
C GLY A 12 15.04 -9.77 0.45
N ASN A 13 14.17 -10.09 -0.51
CA ASN A 13 13.37 -11.33 -0.62
C ASN A 13 13.18 -12.16 0.67
N LEU A 14 12.66 -11.51 1.72
CA LEU A 14 12.27 -12.16 2.96
C LEU A 14 10.78 -11.95 3.07
N ILE A 15 10.05 -12.79 2.36
CA ILE A 15 8.77 -13.21 2.85
C ILE A 15 9.01 -14.65 3.26
N ASP A 16 8.93 -14.90 4.56
CA ASP A 16 8.83 -16.25 5.07
C ASP A 16 7.61 -16.95 4.44
N ASN A 17 7.41 -18.24 4.76
CA ASN A 17 6.28 -19.02 4.25
C ASN A 17 4.89 -18.52 4.73
N GLN A 18 4.79 -17.31 5.33
CA GLN A 18 3.55 -16.76 5.90
C GLN A 18 3.14 -15.38 5.37
N GLY A 19 3.93 -14.74 4.50
CA GLY A 19 3.54 -13.46 3.91
C GLY A 19 3.36 -13.49 2.39
N CYS A 20 2.69 -12.46 1.88
CA CYS A 20 2.43 -12.27 0.46
C CYS A 20 2.90 -10.89 -0.01
N ALA A 21 3.69 -10.81 -1.08
CA ALA A 21 4.01 -9.55 -1.75
C ALA A 21 3.15 -9.38 -2.99
N ILE A 22 2.48 -8.24 -3.08
CA ILE A 22 1.54 -7.90 -4.14
C ILE A 22 1.98 -6.59 -4.78
N ASP A 23 2.20 -6.62 -6.09
CA ASP A 23 2.35 -5.42 -6.90
C ASP A 23 0.96 -4.92 -7.31
N LEU A 24 0.42 -3.95 -6.56
CA LEU A 24 -0.93 -3.43 -6.76
C LEU A 24 -1.06 -2.76 -8.13
N GLY A 25 -0.05 -2.02 -8.56
CA GLY A 25 -0.02 -1.36 -9.87
C GLY A 25 -0.23 -2.36 -11.00
N LYS A 26 0.58 -3.42 -11.04
CA LYS A 26 0.46 -4.47 -12.07
C LYS A 26 -0.84 -5.26 -11.95
N THR A 27 -1.21 -5.64 -10.73
CA THR A 27 -2.36 -6.51 -10.48
C THR A 27 -3.68 -5.82 -10.83
N ILE A 28 -3.82 -4.54 -10.46
CA ILE A 28 -5.01 -3.75 -10.79
C ILE A 28 -5.04 -3.45 -12.30
N ALA A 29 -3.91 -3.11 -12.92
CA ALA A 29 -3.86 -2.87 -14.36
C ALA A 29 -4.36 -4.10 -15.15
N ALA A 30 -3.83 -5.29 -14.85
CA ALA A 30 -4.24 -6.54 -15.48
C ALA A 30 -5.74 -6.84 -15.27
N TYR A 31 -6.26 -6.59 -14.07
CA TYR A 31 -7.69 -6.75 -13.79
C TYR A 31 -8.55 -5.80 -14.64
N ILE A 32 -8.17 -4.52 -14.72
CA ILE A 32 -8.91 -3.50 -15.48
C ILE A 32 -8.89 -3.81 -16.98
N GLU A 33 -7.75 -4.26 -17.52
CA GLU A 33 -7.62 -4.68 -18.92
C GLU A 33 -8.54 -5.86 -19.28
N GLY A 34 -8.76 -6.77 -18.32
CA GLY A 34 -9.68 -7.90 -18.47
C GLY A 34 -11.16 -7.58 -18.30
N LEU A 35 -11.54 -6.35 -17.94
CA LEU A 35 -12.95 -6.01 -17.72
C LEU A 35 -13.71 -5.86 -19.05
N PRO A 36 -14.89 -6.48 -19.20
CA PRO A 36 -15.72 -6.34 -20.41
C PRO A 36 -16.29 -4.92 -20.57
N SER A 37 -16.32 -4.14 -19.49
CA SER A 37 -16.77 -2.75 -19.49
C SER A 37 -16.23 -2.01 -18.27
N ARG A 38 -15.90 -0.73 -18.47
CA ARG A 38 -15.48 0.21 -17.43
C ARG A 38 -16.66 0.79 -16.62
N SER A 39 -17.89 0.37 -16.88
CA SER A 39 -19.02 0.74 -16.02
C SER A 39 -18.75 0.32 -14.58
N ARG A 40 -18.99 1.24 -13.63
CA ARG A 40 -18.74 1.04 -12.19
C ARG A 40 -17.29 0.59 -11.88
N LEU A 41 -16.31 1.08 -12.66
CA LEU A 41 -14.89 0.72 -12.51
C LEU A 41 -14.39 0.83 -11.07
N ALA A 42 -14.63 1.98 -10.41
CA ALA A 42 -14.30 2.22 -9.01
C ALA A 42 -14.77 1.10 -8.08
N LEU A 43 -16.04 0.68 -8.21
CA LEU A 43 -16.61 -0.37 -7.37
C LEU A 43 -16.00 -1.75 -7.68
N LYS A 44 -15.78 -2.05 -8.96
CA LYS A 44 -15.15 -3.31 -9.39
C LYS A 44 -13.72 -3.43 -8.90
N VAL A 45 -12.96 -2.34 -8.95
CA VAL A 45 -11.57 -2.29 -8.46
C VAL A 45 -11.55 -2.37 -6.95
N LYS A 46 -12.45 -1.66 -6.23
CA LYS A 46 -12.57 -1.78 -4.78
C LYS A 46 -12.84 -3.23 -4.34
N ASP A 47 -13.86 -3.87 -4.91
CA ASP A 47 -14.23 -5.26 -4.59
C ASP A 47 -13.09 -6.23 -4.90
N PHE A 48 -12.39 -6.01 -6.01
CA PHE A 48 -11.21 -6.81 -6.38
C PHE A 48 -10.07 -6.65 -5.37
N VAL A 49 -9.71 -5.41 -5.01
CA VAL A 49 -8.65 -5.13 -4.04
C VAL A 49 -9.01 -5.70 -2.66
N ASP A 50 -10.27 -5.55 -2.22
CA ASP A 50 -10.70 -6.10 -0.94
C ASP A 50 -10.55 -7.63 -0.90
N LYS A 51 -10.96 -8.34 -1.95
CA LYS A 51 -10.80 -9.81 -2.05
C LYS A 51 -9.34 -10.22 -2.12
N LEU A 52 -8.54 -9.49 -2.90
CA LEU A 52 -7.11 -9.72 -3.05
C LEU A 52 -6.41 -9.67 -1.68
N LEU A 53 -6.66 -8.60 -0.92
CA LEU A 53 -6.05 -8.40 0.40
C LEU A 53 -6.57 -9.40 1.45
N GLN A 54 -7.86 -9.75 1.41
CA GLN A 54 -8.42 -10.79 2.29
C GLN A 54 -7.76 -12.17 2.08
N SER A 55 -7.34 -12.47 0.85
CA SER A 55 -6.71 -13.75 0.50
C SER A 55 -5.20 -13.79 0.77
N ALA A 56 -4.57 -12.66 1.07
CA ALA A 56 -3.11 -12.50 1.09
C ALA A 56 -2.44 -12.93 2.41
N GLY A 57 -3.22 -13.35 3.42
CA GLY A 57 -2.71 -13.79 4.72
C GLY A 57 -2.42 -12.64 5.69
N HIS A 58 -1.69 -12.93 6.77
CA HIS A 58 -1.50 -11.99 7.88
C HIS A 58 -0.35 -10.98 7.68
N LEU A 59 0.63 -11.28 6.82
CA LEU A 59 1.73 -10.37 6.51
C LEU A 59 1.68 -10.02 5.02
N ILE A 60 1.37 -8.77 4.69
CA ILE A 60 1.14 -8.35 3.31
C ILE A 60 2.08 -7.20 2.96
N VAL A 61 2.90 -7.40 1.92
CA VAL A 61 3.75 -6.34 1.35
C VAL A 61 3.06 -5.80 0.09
N LEU A 62 2.71 -4.51 0.10
CA LEU A 62 2.05 -3.83 -1.01
C LEU A 62 3.03 -2.95 -1.74
N ARG A 63 3.37 -3.34 -2.98
CA ARG A 63 4.21 -2.57 -3.91
C ARG A 63 3.36 -1.72 -4.83
N ASN A 64 3.90 -0.58 -5.24
CA ASN A 64 3.23 0.37 -6.12
C ASN A 64 1.79 0.75 -5.69
N PRO A 65 1.52 0.98 -4.39
CA PRO A 65 0.18 1.34 -3.91
C PRO A 65 -0.35 2.69 -4.44
N GLY A 66 0.48 3.50 -5.09
CA GLY A 66 0.09 4.79 -5.67
C GLY A 66 -1.06 4.72 -6.67
N VAL A 67 -1.24 3.58 -7.35
CA VAL A 67 -2.39 3.34 -8.23
C VAL A 67 -3.74 3.47 -7.49
N LEU A 68 -3.78 3.19 -6.19
CA LEU A 68 -5.01 3.33 -5.39
C LEU A 68 -5.46 4.79 -5.27
N LEU A 69 -4.54 5.74 -5.47
CA LEU A 69 -4.84 7.17 -5.44
C LEU A 69 -5.37 7.70 -6.78
N GLU A 70 -5.57 6.86 -7.81
CA GLU A 70 -6.20 7.32 -9.05
C GLU A 70 -7.61 7.87 -8.81
N GLU A 71 -7.84 9.13 -9.19
CA GLU A 71 -9.10 9.84 -8.92
C GLU A 71 -10.29 9.12 -9.56
N GLU A 72 -10.06 8.49 -10.70
CA GLU A 72 -11.04 7.66 -11.41
C GLU A 72 -11.53 6.47 -10.58
N LEU A 73 -10.70 5.97 -9.64
CA LEU A 73 -11.05 4.87 -8.76
C LEU A 73 -11.87 5.34 -7.55
N LYS A 74 -11.82 6.63 -7.20
CA LYS A 74 -12.59 7.23 -6.09
C LYS A 74 -12.49 6.43 -4.78
N LEU A 75 -11.32 5.87 -4.50
CA LEU A 75 -11.09 5.04 -3.32
C LEU A 75 -10.74 5.91 -2.12
N ASP A 76 -11.34 5.59 -0.98
CA ASP A 76 -10.84 6.04 0.32
C ASP A 76 -9.69 5.11 0.74
N VAL A 77 -8.49 5.45 0.28
CA VAL A 77 -7.29 4.60 0.46
C VAL A 77 -6.91 4.50 1.95
N ALA A 78 -7.06 5.58 2.72
CA ALA A 78 -6.76 5.58 4.15
C ALA A 78 -7.67 4.59 4.88
N ARG A 79 -8.97 4.63 4.61
CA ARG A 79 -9.92 3.67 5.18
C ARG A 79 -9.64 2.25 4.73
N LEU A 80 -9.37 2.03 3.44
CA LEU A 80 -9.05 0.69 2.90
C LEU A 80 -7.85 0.10 3.64
N LEU A 81 -6.76 0.85 3.75
CA LEU A 81 -5.55 0.40 4.46
C LEU A 81 -5.82 0.15 5.95
N THR A 82 -6.60 1.02 6.60
CA THR A 82 -6.98 0.87 8.01
C THR A 82 -7.78 -0.41 8.24
N ASP A 83 -8.78 -0.68 7.40
CA ASP A 83 -9.66 -1.84 7.53
C ASP A 83 -8.87 -3.16 7.38
N HIS A 84 -7.89 -3.19 6.47
CA HIS A 84 -7.02 -4.36 6.27
C HIS A 84 -5.90 -4.47 7.30
N ALA A 85 -5.42 -3.37 7.87
CA ALA A 85 -4.39 -3.37 8.92
C ALA A 85 -4.89 -3.85 10.29
N ARG A 86 -6.21 -3.92 10.51
CA ARG A 86 -6.78 -4.38 11.80
C ARG A 86 -6.40 -5.82 12.15
N ASN A 87 -6.34 -6.69 11.14
CA ASN A 87 -6.10 -8.13 11.32
C ASN A 87 -4.82 -8.61 10.62
N ASN A 88 -4.13 -7.70 9.91
CA ASN A 88 -2.95 -8.01 9.12
C ASN A 88 -1.86 -6.96 9.37
N THR A 89 -0.61 -7.38 9.29
CA THR A 89 0.54 -6.49 9.18
C THR A 89 0.70 -6.07 7.72
N LEU A 90 0.48 -4.79 7.43
CA LEU A 90 0.68 -4.23 6.09
C LEU A 90 2.03 -3.51 6.01
N ILE A 91 2.82 -3.84 5.00
CA ILE A 91 4.07 -3.16 4.67
C ILE A 91 3.85 -2.46 3.32
N LEU A 92 3.96 -1.13 3.27
CA LEU A 92 3.86 -0.37 2.04
C LEU A 92 5.25 -0.12 1.45
N GLU A 93 5.53 -0.69 0.28
CA GLU A 93 6.74 -0.41 -0.49
C GLU A 93 6.39 0.60 -1.59
N TRP A 94 6.74 1.86 -1.34
CA TRP A 94 6.29 3.01 -2.13
C TRP A 94 7.48 3.91 -2.48
N LYS A 95 7.66 4.22 -3.78
CA LYS A 95 8.57 5.29 -4.26
C LYS A 95 7.96 6.68 -4.01
N GLY A 96 8.16 7.19 -2.81
CA GLY A 96 7.55 8.42 -2.31
C GLY A 96 8.27 8.86 -1.04
N TYR A 97 7.76 9.90 -0.39
CA TYR A 97 8.31 10.32 0.89
C TYR A 97 7.17 10.71 1.83
N ILE A 98 7.47 10.63 3.12
CA ILE A 98 6.54 10.98 4.19
C ILE A 98 7.02 12.30 4.78
N ASP A 99 6.10 13.24 4.96
CA ASP A 99 6.33 14.50 5.67
C ASP A 99 5.10 14.83 6.51
N ASN A 100 5.29 15.15 7.79
CA ASN A 100 4.22 15.50 8.73
C ASN A 100 3.00 14.55 8.69
N ASN A 101 3.22 13.23 8.83
CA ASN A 101 2.19 12.19 8.73
C ASN A 101 1.43 12.14 7.39
N THR A 102 1.92 12.82 6.37
CA THR A 102 1.35 12.80 5.03
C THR A 102 2.27 12.01 4.12
N LEU A 103 1.72 11.00 3.44
CA LEU A 103 2.42 10.23 2.42
C LEU A 103 2.15 10.86 1.05
N TYR A 104 3.22 11.20 0.33
CA TYR A 104 3.13 11.86 -0.97
C TYR A 104 3.50 10.93 -2.11
N PHE A 105 2.64 10.91 -3.13
CA PHE A 105 2.89 10.22 -4.39
C PHE A 105 3.82 11.07 -5.28
N LEU A 106 5.00 10.53 -5.61
CA LEU A 106 5.99 11.08 -6.54
C LEU A 106 6.67 12.40 -6.09
N THR A 107 5.95 13.47 -5.72
CA THR A 107 6.53 14.77 -5.34
C THR A 107 5.74 15.56 -4.28
N HIS A 108 6.41 16.48 -3.57
CA HIS A 108 5.80 17.37 -2.54
C HIS A 108 4.86 18.42 -3.07
N HIS A 109 5.20 18.92 -4.24
CA HIS A 109 4.54 20.08 -4.80
C HIS A 109 3.30 19.71 -5.63
N HIS A 110 3.21 18.48 -6.16
CA HIS A 110 2.13 18.10 -7.08
C HIS A 110 1.61 16.66 -6.89
N GLY A 111 2.00 16.00 -5.80
CA GLY A 111 1.62 14.62 -5.52
C GLY A 111 0.25 14.47 -4.88
N LYS A 112 -0.43 13.36 -5.19
CA LYS A 112 -1.58 12.88 -4.43
C LYS A 112 -1.11 12.45 -3.03
N LYS A 113 -1.95 12.67 -2.02
CA LYS A 113 -1.56 12.58 -0.62
C LYS A 113 -2.47 11.64 0.16
N ILE A 114 -1.90 10.92 1.11
CA ILE A 114 -2.66 10.17 2.12
C ILE A 114 -2.30 10.77 3.48
N ASP A 115 -3.30 11.24 4.21
CA ASP A 115 -3.14 11.55 5.62
C ASP A 115 -3.13 10.24 6.41
N LEU A 116 -2.02 10.00 7.12
CA LEU A 116 -1.79 8.81 7.92
C LEU A 116 -2.12 9.05 9.41
N SER A 117 -2.60 10.23 9.81
CA SER A 117 -2.90 10.57 11.21
C SER A 117 -3.88 9.62 11.90
N ALA A 118 -4.78 8.99 11.13
CA ALA A 118 -5.75 8.02 11.62
C ALA A 118 -5.24 6.57 11.63
N ILE A 119 -4.00 6.33 11.21
CA ILE A 119 -3.40 5.00 11.05
C ILE A 119 -2.21 4.89 12.02
N GLY A 120 -2.12 3.79 12.76
CA GLY A 120 -0.87 3.45 13.45
C GLY A 120 0.13 2.92 12.42
N PHE A 121 1.16 3.71 12.08
CA PHE A 121 2.19 3.30 11.12
C PHE A 121 3.59 3.60 11.64
N GLU A 122 4.54 2.75 11.24
CA GLU A 122 5.97 3.01 11.34
C GLU A 122 6.53 3.12 9.93
N TYR A 123 7.53 3.98 9.73
CA TYR A 123 8.17 4.14 8.43
C TYR A 123 9.68 4.15 8.54
N LYS A 124 10.33 3.64 7.49
CA LYS A 124 11.77 3.74 7.27
C LYS A 124 11.98 4.33 5.89
N GLN A 125 12.53 5.53 5.84
CA GLN A 125 12.91 6.15 4.57
C GLN A 125 14.29 5.61 4.14
N THR A 126 14.36 5.07 2.93
CA THR A 126 15.62 4.64 2.31
C THR A 126 15.98 5.62 1.21
N TYR A 127 17.20 6.17 1.25
CA TYR A 127 17.74 6.99 0.17
C TYR A 127 18.48 6.07 -0.80
N GLU A 128 18.15 6.14 -2.09
CA GLU A 128 19.01 5.56 -3.14
C GLU A 128 20.23 6.48 -3.27
N VAL A 129 21.43 5.94 -3.03
CA VAL A 129 22.74 6.62 -3.17
C VAL A 129 23.33 6.28 -4.52
#